data_AF-D2VLQ5-F1
#
_entry.id   AF-D2VLQ5-F1
#
_cell.length_a   1.000
_cell.length_b   1.000
_cell.length_c   1.000
_cell.angle_alpha   90.00
_cell.angle_beta   90.00
_cell.angle_gamma   90.00
#
_symmetry.space_group_name_H-M   'P 1'
#
loop_
_entity.id
_entity.type
_entity.pdbx_description
1 polymer ?
#
loop_
_entity_poly.entity_id
_entity_poly.type
_entity_poly.pdbx_seq_one_letter_code
_entity_poly.pdbx_strand_id
1 'polypeptide(L)'
;MFTISNSYGQVYVSQNFVDVISIATQRYVHSKEWMQYMTEVGFMFPGDDSCRSGLEFPATFNYTKLNLNLCYEKSADTTRMVFNNMAARLLIQTIRNQYPSTHSELNGTMIPLDVSNGVFEVMKEAVNSGVCDVAIAAVNWAEDRKTQVTLLCPYAASGAGFIRSEKDNSTISIANEKEMDKNGVIVSVVTKSTYETWAKSNLKKATIISYPSFESGWQSILNQTSHTFLYNSNAIYSRMKELKALKLCSSCYLKVYGDITPFSSLITNKILSSGSVSQISSWQIQLLNSFSIIFVIFINFLIL
;
A
#
# COMPACT_ATOMS: atom_id res chain seq x y z
N MET A 1 21.76 -14.36 4.05
CA MET A 1 21.28 -13.03 3.63
C MET A 1 21.79 -12.84 2.21
N PHE A 2 20.94 -13.03 1.20
CA PHE A 2 21.32 -12.92 -0.20
C PHE A 2 20.97 -11.50 -0.67
N THR A 3 21.99 -10.64 -0.81
CA THR A 3 21.85 -9.36 -1.50
C THR A 3 21.87 -9.66 -2.98
N ILE A 4 20.70 -9.75 -3.59
CA ILE A 4 20.57 -9.74 -5.04
C ILE A 4 20.83 -8.29 -5.48
N SER A 5 22.09 -7.94 -5.75
CA SER A 5 22.43 -6.70 -6.45
C SER A 5 22.18 -6.87 -7.95
N ASN A 6 20.95 -7.17 -8.33
CA ASN A 6 20.58 -7.06 -9.73
C ASN A 6 20.42 -5.57 -9.99
N SER A 7 21.39 -4.97 -10.68
CA SER A 7 21.25 -3.63 -11.25
C SER A 7 20.21 -3.69 -12.37
N TYR A 8 18.94 -3.86 -12.02
CA TYR A 8 17.86 -3.63 -12.96
C TYR A 8 17.97 -2.18 -13.41
N GLY A 9 18.12 -1.98 -14.72
CA GLY A 9 18.17 -0.65 -15.30
C GLY A 9 16.95 0.16 -14.86
N GLN A 10 17.13 1.46 -14.66
CA GLN A 10 16.02 2.33 -14.33
C GLN A 10 14.97 2.28 -15.45
N VAL A 11 13.71 2.06 -15.09
CA VAL A 11 12.59 2.04 -16.04
C VAL A 11 11.88 3.38 -16.04
N TYR A 12 11.48 3.83 -17.23
CA TYR A 12 10.72 5.04 -17.46
C TYR A 12 9.36 4.70 -18.06
N VAL A 13 8.35 5.51 -17.75
CA VAL A 13 6.99 5.38 -18.30
C VAL A 13 6.61 6.63 -19.09
N SER A 14 5.66 6.51 -20.01
CA SER A 14 5.12 7.66 -20.74
C SER A 14 4.12 8.43 -19.88
N GLN A 15 3.94 9.73 -20.15
CA GLN A 15 2.85 10.49 -19.55
C GLN A 15 1.47 9.84 -19.81
N ASN A 16 1.27 9.29 -21.02
CA ASN A 16 0.06 8.56 -21.38
C ASN A 16 -0.22 7.38 -20.43
N PHE A 17 0.81 6.62 -20.04
CA PHE A 17 0.66 5.54 -19.05
C PHE A 17 0.22 6.10 -17.70
N VAL A 18 0.88 7.15 -17.22
CA VAL A 18 0.54 7.80 -15.94
C VAL A 18 -0.90 8.29 -15.93
N ASP A 19 -1.34 8.96 -17.00
CA ASP A 19 -2.69 9.49 -17.12
C ASP A 19 -3.73 8.35 -17.10
N VAL A 20 -3.53 7.31 -17.92
CA VAL A 20 -4.45 6.16 -17.95
C VAL A 20 -4.56 5.48 -16.59
N ILE A 21 -3.45 5.19 -15.92
CA ILE A 21 -3.47 4.52 -14.61
C ILE A 21 -4.11 5.42 -13.53
N SER A 22 -3.81 6.71 -13.55
CA SER A 22 -4.37 7.67 -12.58
C SER A 22 -5.88 7.82 -12.75
N ILE A 23 -6.36 7.99 -13.98
CA ILE A 23 -7.78 8.15 -14.31
C ILE A 23 -8.55 6.86 -14.06
N ALA A 24 -7.99 5.71 -14.43
CA ALA A 24 -8.60 4.43 -14.13
C ALA A 24 -8.73 4.22 -12.62
N THR A 25 -7.69 4.60 -11.86
CA THR A 25 -7.73 4.56 -10.39
C THR A 25 -8.81 5.47 -9.83
N GLN A 26 -8.81 6.73 -10.22
CA GLN A 26 -9.84 7.71 -9.86
C GLN A 26 -11.25 7.19 -10.16
N ARG A 27 -11.49 6.59 -11.33
CA ARG A 27 -12.82 6.07 -11.67
C ARG A 27 -13.24 4.89 -10.80
N TYR A 28 -12.36 3.91 -10.59
CA TYR A 28 -12.78 2.72 -9.84
C TYR A 28 -12.96 3.00 -8.35
N VAL A 29 -12.15 3.87 -7.74
CA VAL A 29 -12.28 4.19 -6.30
C VAL A 29 -13.59 4.92 -5.98
N HIS A 30 -14.20 5.56 -6.98
CA HIS A 30 -15.52 6.19 -6.87
C HIS A 30 -16.65 5.32 -7.43
N SER A 31 -16.35 4.09 -7.87
CA SER A 31 -17.38 3.18 -8.37
C SER A 31 -18.25 2.64 -7.24
N LYS A 32 -19.51 2.35 -7.55
CA LYS A 32 -20.42 1.68 -6.60
C LYS A 32 -19.86 0.34 -6.13
N GLU A 33 -19.21 -0.40 -7.03
CA GLU A 33 -18.62 -1.71 -6.76
C GLU A 33 -17.50 -1.62 -5.71
N TRP A 34 -16.59 -0.64 -5.84
CA TRP A 34 -15.56 -0.39 -4.82
C TRP A 34 -16.16 0.01 -3.47
N MET A 35 -17.11 0.95 -3.46
CA MET A 35 -17.73 1.44 -2.23
C MET A 35 -18.52 0.36 -1.48
N GLN A 36 -19.25 -0.48 -2.22
CA GLN A 36 -19.95 -1.65 -1.66
C GLN A 36 -18.94 -2.62 -1.03
N TYR A 37 -17.90 -2.96 -1.78
CA TYR A 37 -16.88 -3.87 -1.31
C TYR A 37 -16.18 -3.38 -0.04
N MET A 38 -15.78 -2.10 0.00
CA MET A 38 -15.15 -1.50 1.19
C MET A 38 -16.07 -1.55 2.41
N THR A 39 -17.38 -1.39 2.20
CA THR A 39 -18.38 -1.54 3.26
C THR A 39 -18.48 -3.00 3.75
N GLU A 40 -18.49 -3.95 2.82
CA GLU A 40 -18.55 -5.39 3.10
C GLU A 40 -17.34 -5.88 3.91
N VAL A 41 -16.13 -5.52 3.49
CA VAL A 41 -14.88 -5.91 4.19
C VAL A 41 -14.63 -5.12 5.48
N GLY A 42 -15.43 -4.07 5.71
CA GLY A 42 -15.38 -3.27 6.93
C GLY A 42 -14.24 -2.26 6.94
N PHE A 43 -14.09 -1.48 5.88
CA PHE A 43 -13.30 -0.26 5.95
C PHE A 43 -14.13 0.88 6.51
N MET A 44 -13.61 1.56 7.53
CA MET A 44 -14.33 2.64 8.21
C MET A 44 -14.22 3.97 7.45
N PHE A 45 -13.10 4.19 6.76
CA PHE A 45 -12.81 5.43 6.08
C PHE A 45 -12.63 5.18 4.58
N PRO A 46 -13.65 5.46 3.75
CA PRO A 46 -13.49 5.42 2.30
C PRO A 46 -12.43 6.43 1.85
N GLY A 47 -11.98 6.29 0.60
CA GLY A 47 -11.06 7.25 -0.01
C GLY A 47 -11.62 8.68 0.03
N ASP A 48 -10.70 9.64 0.04
CA ASP A 48 -11.05 11.06 -0.02
C ASP A 48 -11.58 11.44 -1.41
N ASP A 49 -12.59 12.31 -1.45
CA ASP A 49 -13.17 12.86 -2.68
C ASP A 49 -12.23 13.86 -3.38
N SER A 50 -11.09 14.20 -2.79
CA SER A 50 -10.10 15.14 -3.34
C SER A 50 -9.62 14.80 -4.75
N CYS A 51 -9.73 13.54 -5.18
CA CYS A 51 -9.38 13.17 -6.55
C CYS A 51 -10.54 13.26 -7.55
N ARG A 52 -11.76 13.71 -7.22
CA ARG A 52 -12.92 13.54 -8.12
C ARG A 52 -12.90 14.37 -9.42
N SER A 53 -11.93 15.25 -9.64
CA SER A 53 -12.01 16.23 -10.73
C SER A 53 -11.56 15.70 -12.11
N GLY A 54 -12.42 15.90 -13.11
CA GLY A 54 -12.11 16.49 -14.43
C GLY A 54 -11.19 15.77 -15.40
N LEU A 55 -10.67 14.58 -15.10
CA LEU A 55 -9.76 13.90 -16.01
C LEU A 55 -10.50 13.02 -17.03
N GLU A 56 -10.25 13.30 -18.30
CA GLU A 56 -10.69 12.46 -19.42
C GLU A 56 -9.57 11.50 -19.81
N PHE A 57 -9.94 10.25 -20.09
CA PHE A 57 -8.97 9.29 -20.60
C PHE A 57 -8.36 9.80 -21.91
N PRO A 58 -7.04 9.65 -22.10
CA PRO A 58 -6.44 9.86 -23.41
C PRO A 58 -7.12 9.01 -24.48
N ALA A 59 -7.13 9.48 -25.73
CA ALA A 59 -7.76 8.77 -26.84
C ALA A 59 -7.20 7.36 -27.08
N THR A 60 -5.92 7.14 -26.75
CA THR A 60 -5.25 5.84 -26.84
C THR A 60 -4.56 5.49 -25.53
N PHE A 61 -4.32 4.20 -25.31
CA PHE A 61 -3.40 3.70 -24.30
C PHE A 61 -2.22 3.04 -24.98
N ASN A 62 -1.06 3.67 -24.96
CA ASN A 62 0.14 3.23 -25.67
C ASN A 62 0.93 2.22 -24.82
N TYR A 63 0.26 1.15 -24.39
CA TYR A 63 0.83 0.06 -23.60
C TYR A 63 0.81 -1.23 -24.42
N THR A 64 1.96 -1.88 -24.54
CA THR A 64 2.12 -3.01 -25.47
C THR A 64 2.13 -4.38 -24.79
N LYS A 65 2.23 -4.44 -23.45
CA LYS A 65 2.20 -5.72 -22.74
C LYS A 65 0.75 -6.17 -22.54
N LEU A 66 0.52 -7.48 -22.64
CA LEU A 66 -0.78 -8.09 -22.32
C LEU A 66 -1.07 -8.11 -20.81
N ASN A 67 -0.06 -7.93 -19.98
CA ASN A 67 -0.17 -7.96 -18.53
C ASN A 67 0.38 -6.67 -17.92
N LEU A 68 -0.34 -6.13 -16.93
CA LEU A 68 0.22 -5.20 -15.95
C LEU A 68 0.75 -6.00 -14.77
N ASN A 69 2.01 -5.79 -14.42
CA ASN A 69 2.60 -6.31 -13.20
C ASN A 69 2.13 -5.45 -12.02
N LEU A 70 1.29 -6.01 -11.17
CA LEU A 70 0.66 -5.36 -10.03
C LEU A 70 1.27 -5.89 -8.74
N CYS A 71 2.07 -5.08 -8.06
CA CYS A 71 2.76 -5.52 -6.85
C CYS A 71 1.99 -5.19 -5.60
N TYR A 72 2.10 -6.05 -4.59
CA TYR A 72 1.47 -5.87 -3.29
C TYR A 72 2.35 -6.40 -2.16
N GLU A 73 2.10 -5.94 -0.95
CA GLU A 73 2.87 -6.36 0.24
C GLU A 73 2.52 -7.81 0.63
N LYS A 74 3.52 -8.72 0.61
CA LYS A 74 3.33 -10.15 0.93
C LYS A 74 2.94 -10.39 2.38
N SER A 75 3.39 -9.51 3.29
CA SER A 75 3.15 -9.61 4.74
C SER A 75 1.83 -8.98 5.19
N ALA A 76 0.98 -8.60 4.24
CA ALA A 76 -0.36 -8.13 4.53
C ALA A 76 -1.13 -9.20 5.33
N ASP A 77 -1.84 -8.78 6.38
CA ASP A 77 -2.94 -9.60 6.91
C ASP A 77 -3.89 -9.99 5.75
N THR A 78 -4.67 -11.06 5.94
CA THR A 78 -5.57 -11.57 4.88
C THR A 78 -6.52 -10.49 4.35
N THR A 79 -6.93 -9.53 5.19
CA THR A 79 -7.81 -8.42 4.81
C THR A 79 -7.13 -7.51 3.80
N ARG A 80 -5.83 -7.23 3.96
CA ARG A 80 -5.06 -6.42 3.04
C ARG A 80 -4.88 -7.04 1.66
N MET A 81 -4.56 -8.33 1.60
CA MET A 81 -4.46 -9.04 0.33
C MET A 81 -5.79 -9.00 -0.44
N VAL A 82 -6.90 -9.16 0.28
CA VAL A 82 -8.25 -9.20 -0.30
C VAL A 82 -8.58 -7.87 -0.97
N PHE A 83 -8.34 -6.71 -0.35
CA PHE A 83 -8.60 -5.43 -1.03
C PHE A 83 -7.58 -5.09 -2.12
N ASN A 84 -6.32 -5.49 -1.99
CA ASN A 84 -5.32 -5.30 -3.06
C ASN A 84 -5.75 -6.03 -4.34
N ASN A 85 -6.27 -7.25 -4.21
CA ASN A 85 -6.83 -8.00 -5.34
C ASN A 85 -8.06 -7.30 -5.94
N MET A 86 -8.93 -6.71 -5.12
CA MET A 86 -10.08 -5.96 -5.61
C MET A 86 -9.64 -4.71 -6.38
N ALA A 87 -8.73 -3.91 -5.82
CA ALA A 87 -8.20 -2.71 -6.47
C ALA A 87 -7.52 -3.05 -7.80
N ALA A 88 -6.70 -4.12 -7.82
CA ALA A 88 -6.10 -4.65 -9.03
C ALA A 88 -7.14 -5.03 -10.09
N ARG A 89 -8.16 -5.82 -9.72
CA ARG A 89 -9.22 -6.25 -10.63
C ARG A 89 -9.96 -5.06 -11.24
N LEU A 90 -10.37 -4.10 -10.41
CA LEU A 90 -11.14 -2.96 -10.86
C LEU A 90 -10.30 -2.00 -11.70
N LEU A 91 -9.00 -1.85 -11.42
CA LEU A 91 -8.07 -1.11 -12.27
C LEU A 91 -8.04 -1.69 -13.69
N ILE A 92 -7.79 -3.00 -13.82
CA ILE A 92 -7.75 -3.69 -15.12
C ILE A 92 -9.09 -3.57 -15.84
N GLN A 93 -10.21 -3.85 -15.14
CA GLN A 93 -11.55 -3.78 -15.71
C GLN A 93 -11.87 -2.37 -16.22
N THR A 94 -11.47 -1.32 -15.49
CA THR A 94 -11.70 0.07 -15.89
C THR A 94 -10.94 0.41 -17.17
N ILE A 95 -9.69 -0.05 -17.31
CA ILE A 95 -8.88 0.16 -18.52
C ILE A 95 -9.48 -0.60 -19.71
N ARG A 96 -9.85 -1.87 -19.53
CA ARG A 96 -10.47 -2.70 -20.59
C ARG A 96 -11.76 -2.08 -21.12
N ASN A 97 -12.61 -1.59 -20.22
CA ASN A 97 -13.87 -0.94 -20.58
C ASN A 97 -13.64 0.37 -21.35
N GLN A 98 -12.56 1.09 -21.07
CA GLN A 98 -12.21 2.32 -21.78
C GLN A 98 -11.60 2.04 -23.16
N TYR A 99 -10.80 0.97 -23.30
CA TYR A 99 -10.06 0.65 -24.53
C TYR A 99 -10.40 -0.75 -25.07
N PRO A 100 -11.68 -1.06 -25.37
CA PRO A 100 -12.09 -2.42 -25.70
C PRO A 100 -11.49 -2.95 -27.01
N SER A 101 -11.12 -2.09 -27.95
CA SER A 101 -10.56 -2.51 -29.24
C SER A 101 -9.07 -2.87 -29.19
N THR A 102 -8.33 -2.33 -28.22
CA THR A 102 -6.86 -2.49 -28.14
C THR A 102 -6.39 -3.21 -26.88
N HIS A 103 -7.23 -3.29 -25.85
CA HIS A 103 -6.86 -3.84 -24.54
C HIS A 103 -7.91 -4.80 -23.97
N SER A 104 -8.77 -5.39 -24.80
CA SER A 104 -9.76 -6.38 -24.34
C SER A 104 -9.13 -7.58 -23.62
N GLU A 105 -7.89 -7.92 -23.92
CA GLU A 105 -7.12 -9.02 -23.32
C GLU A 105 -6.16 -8.58 -22.20
N LEU A 106 -6.16 -7.30 -21.82
CA LEU A 106 -5.30 -6.81 -20.75
C LEU A 106 -5.64 -7.51 -19.42
N ASN A 107 -4.64 -8.09 -18.79
CA ASN A 107 -4.75 -8.77 -17.50
C ASN A 107 -3.83 -8.15 -16.44
N GLY A 108 -4.05 -8.50 -15.18
CA GLY A 108 -3.18 -8.13 -14.06
C GLY A 108 -2.43 -9.35 -13.54
N THR A 109 -1.11 -9.26 -13.44
CA THR A 109 -0.28 -10.27 -12.74
C THR A 109 0.06 -9.75 -11.36
N MET A 110 -0.49 -10.39 -10.32
CA MET A 110 -0.25 -10.00 -8.93
C MET A 110 1.11 -10.55 -8.45
N ILE A 111 2.00 -9.66 -7.99
CA ILE A 111 3.36 -10.01 -7.54
C ILE A 111 3.51 -9.66 -6.05
N PRO A 112 3.60 -10.65 -5.16
CA PRO A 112 3.86 -10.40 -3.74
C PRO A 112 5.31 -9.99 -3.50
N LEU A 113 5.53 -8.88 -2.80
CA LEU A 113 6.86 -8.40 -2.42
C LEU A 113 7.10 -8.53 -0.92
N ASP A 114 8.31 -8.94 -0.54
CA ASP A 114 8.77 -8.92 0.85
C ASP A 114 9.05 -7.48 1.28
N VAL A 115 8.31 -7.00 2.27
CA VAL A 115 8.36 -5.62 2.78
C VAL A 115 9.09 -5.50 4.11
N SER A 116 9.97 -6.46 4.44
CA SER A 116 10.81 -6.44 5.64
C SER A 116 11.67 -5.17 5.77
N ASN A 117 12.03 -4.53 4.65
CA ASN A 117 12.75 -3.25 4.59
C ASN A 117 11.82 -2.01 4.57
N GLY A 118 10.54 -2.20 4.82
CA GLY A 118 9.52 -1.14 4.79
C GLY A 118 8.74 -1.12 3.48
N VAL A 119 7.41 -1.00 3.60
CA VAL A 119 6.48 -1.07 2.46
C VAL A 119 6.81 -0.02 1.39
N PHE A 120 7.01 1.25 1.78
CA PHE A 120 7.21 2.32 0.81
C PHE A 120 8.48 2.13 -0.03
N GLU A 121 9.62 1.86 0.61
CA GLU A 121 10.90 1.72 -0.09
C GLU A 121 10.89 0.55 -1.06
N VAL A 122 10.33 -0.60 -0.64
CA VAL A 122 10.20 -1.79 -1.50
C VAL A 122 9.30 -1.52 -2.69
N MET A 123 8.13 -0.89 -2.49
CA MET A 123 7.21 -0.59 -3.59
C MET A 123 7.79 0.43 -4.56
N LYS A 124 8.47 1.47 -4.04
CA LYS A 124 9.17 2.49 -4.83
C LYS A 124 10.26 1.87 -5.70
N GLU A 125 11.12 1.03 -5.12
CA GLU A 125 12.17 0.32 -5.84
C GLU A 125 11.58 -0.57 -6.94
N ALA A 126 10.49 -1.27 -6.64
CA ALA A 126 9.89 -2.21 -7.56
C ALA A 126 9.22 -1.53 -8.77
N VAL A 127 8.59 -0.35 -8.60
CA VAL A 127 8.10 0.43 -9.76
C VAL A 127 9.23 1.11 -10.52
N ASN A 128 10.30 1.54 -9.83
CA ASN A 128 11.44 2.22 -10.46
C ASN A 128 12.36 1.28 -11.25
N SER A 129 12.37 -0.01 -10.90
CA SER A 129 13.09 -1.08 -11.61
C SER A 129 12.24 -1.78 -12.67
N GLY A 130 10.94 -1.47 -12.75
CA GLY A 130 10.00 -2.10 -13.67
C GLY A 130 9.63 -3.55 -13.31
N VAL A 131 9.96 -4.01 -12.10
CA VAL A 131 9.39 -5.24 -11.54
C VAL A 131 7.86 -5.12 -11.50
N CYS A 132 7.38 -3.92 -11.15
CA CYS A 132 5.96 -3.57 -11.08
C CYS A 132 5.67 -2.45 -12.08
N ASP A 133 4.57 -2.56 -12.80
CA ASP A 133 4.01 -1.43 -13.54
C ASP A 133 3.20 -0.53 -12.58
N VAL A 134 2.50 -1.15 -11.61
CA VAL A 134 1.77 -0.46 -10.53
C VAL A 134 1.97 -1.18 -9.21
N ALA A 135 2.26 -0.46 -8.13
CA ALA A 135 2.24 -1.00 -6.78
C ALA A 135 0.87 -0.72 -6.13
N ILE A 136 0.06 -1.76 -6.01
CA ILE A 136 -1.22 -1.77 -5.28
C ILE A 136 -0.92 -2.08 -3.81
N ALA A 137 -0.48 -1.06 -3.08
CA ALA A 137 -0.05 -1.15 -1.70
C ALA A 137 -0.68 -0.05 -0.84
N ALA A 138 -0.75 -0.26 0.47
CA ALA A 138 -1.33 0.71 1.40
C ALA A 138 -0.30 1.77 1.83
N VAL A 139 0.22 2.51 0.85
CA VAL A 139 1.25 3.53 1.10
C VAL A 139 0.59 4.84 1.51
N ASN A 140 0.92 5.34 2.69
CA ASN A 140 0.45 6.65 3.17
C ASN A 140 0.73 7.76 2.15
N TRP A 141 -0.26 8.62 1.94
CA TRP A 141 -0.25 9.72 0.98
C TRP A 141 0.44 10.97 1.55
N ALA A 142 1.75 10.89 1.76
CA ALA A 142 2.57 11.94 2.35
C ALA A 142 3.33 12.77 1.30
N GLU A 143 3.51 14.07 1.56
CA GLU A 143 4.14 15.03 0.62
C GLU A 143 5.59 14.66 0.26
N ASP A 144 6.37 14.17 1.22
CA ASP A 144 7.74 13.70 1.01
C ASP A 144 7.82 12.51 0.04
N ARG A 145 6.76 11.71 -0.05
CA ARG A 145 6.66 10.56 -0.96
C ARG A 145 6.22 10.95 -2.36
N LYS A 146 5.38 11.99 -2.49
CA LYS A 146 4.92 12.52 -3.79
C LYS A 146 6.07 13.02 -4.67
N THR A 147 7.21 13.40 -4.07
CA THR A 147 8.41 13.80 -4.82
C THR A 147 9.20 12.61 -5.38
N GLN A 148 8.97 11.39 -4.87
CA GLN A 148 9.75 10.20 -5.18
C GLN A 148 9.04 9.19 -6.07
N VAL A 149 7.71 9.25 -6.10
CA VAL A 149 6.81 8.38 -6.88
C VAL A 149 5.57 9.18 -7.27
N THR A 150 4.84 8.71 -8.28
CA THR A 150 3.51 9.23 -8.57
C THR A 150 2.52 8.46 -7.70
N LEU A 151 1.98 9.13 -6.68
CA LEU A 151 0.89 8.57 -5.87
C LEU A 151 -0.43 8.70 -6.61
N LEU A 152 -1.13 7.58 -6.77
CA LEU A 152 -2.45 7.54 -7.39
C LEU A 152 -3.51 8.06 -6.42
N CYS A 153 -4.76 8.15 -6.86
CA CYS A 153 -5.83 8.56 -5.97
C CYS A 153 -5.91 7.64 -4.74
N PRO A 154 -6.01 8.19 -3.51
CA PRO A 154 -6.26 7.39 -2.32
C PRO A 154 -7.56 6.61 -2.44
N TYR A 155 -7.48 5.30 -2.25
CA TYR A 155 -8.64 4.41 -2.34
C TYR A 155 -9.26 4.12 -0.96
N ALA A 156 -8.58 4.50 0.12
CA ALA A 156 -9.03 4.43 1.50
C ALA A 156 -8.18 5.33 2.40
N ALA A 157 -8.61 5.46 3.65
CA ALA A 157 -7.81 6.07 4.70
C ALA A 157 -7.77 5.20 5.96
N SER A 158 -6.78 5.44 6.81
CA SER A 158 -6.66 4.72 8.07
C SER A 158 -6.07 5.59 9.16
N GLY A 159 -6.47 5.33 10.39
CA GLY A 159 -5.93 5.98 11.57
C GLY A 159 -5.34 4.96 12.55
N ALA A 160 -4.72 5.49 13.59
CA ALA A 160 -4.46 4.70 14.78
C ALA A 160 -5.79 4.45 15.51
N GLY A 161 -5.94 3.25 16.06
CA GLY A 161 -7.11 2.89 16.82
C GLY A 161 -6.76 2.02 18.01
N PHE A 162 -7.69 1.93 18.95
CA PHE A 162 -7.62 0.95 20.02
C PHE A 162 -8.93 0.22 20.16
N ILE A 163 -8.85 -1.08 20.40
CA ILE A 163 -9.96 -1.86 20.90
C ILE A 163 -9.86 -1.95 22.43
N ARG A 164 -10.98 -1.69 23.11
CA ARG A 164 -11.17 -1.97 24.53
C ARG A 164 -11.70 -3.40 24.70
N SER A 165 -11.05 -4.22 25.52
CA SER A 165 -11.55 -5.55 25.91
C SER A 165 -12.61 -5.46 27.03
N GLU A 166 -13.16 -6.57 27.50
CA GLU A 166 -14.06 -6.59 28.67
C GLU A 166 -13.31 -6.63 30.01
N LYS A 167 -11.97 -6.72 29.98
CA LYS A 167 -11.13 -6.81 31.18
C LYS A 167 -11.46 -5.64 32.13
N ASP A 168 -11.92 -5.92 33.34
CA ASP A 168 -12.16 -4.91 34.38
C ASP A 168 -13.10 -3.76 33.91
N ASN A 169 -14.08 -4.06 33.05
CA ASN A 169 -14.93 -3.03 32.43
C ASN A 169 -15.82 -2.27 33.44
N SER A 170 -16.11 -2.85 34.61
CA SER A 170 -16.89 -2.20 35.67
C SER A 170 -16.07 -1.20 36.52
N THR A 171 -14.74 -1.28 36.47
CA THR A 171 -13.84 -0.49 37.34
C THR A 171 -12.90 0.42 36.57
N ILE A 172 -12.53 0.05 35.33
CA ILE A 172 -11.58 0.79 34.50
C ILE A 172 -12.26 1.29 33.23
N SER A 173 -12.54 2.60 33.20
CA SER A 173 -13.03 3.34 32.03
C SER A 173 -11.89 3.93 31.20
N ILE A 174 -11.98 3.78 29.88
CA ILE A 174 -10.98 4.24 28.88
C ILE A 174 -11.72 4.84 27.66
N ALA A 175 -12.25 6.05 27.80
CA ALA A 175 -13.06 6.65 26.73
C ALA A 175 -12.23 7.11 25.50
N ASN A 176 -10.94 7.38 25.70
CA ASN A 176 -9.99 7.88 24.71
C ASN A 176 -8.56 7.38 25.01
N GLU A 177 -7.64 7.65 24.10
CA GLU A 177 -6.24 7.20 24.17
C GLU A 177 -5.46 7.77 25.36
N LYS A 178 -5.80 8.99 25.82
CA LYS A 178 -5.13 9.62 26.97
C LYS A 178 -5.50 8.93 28.28
N GLU A 179 -6.72 8.40 28.37
CA GLU A 179 -7.19 7.68 29.56
C GLU A 179 -6.53 6.32 29.77
N MET A 180 -5.73 5.85 28.81
CA MET A 180 -4.90 4.66 29.00
C MET A 180 -3.72 4.91 29.94
N ASP A 181 -3.28 6.17 30.12
CA ASP A 181 -2.15 6.53 30.97
C ASP A 181 -2.51 6.52 32.45
N LYS A 182 -2.85 5.34 32.98
CA LYS A 182 -3.27 5.12 34.37
C LYS A 182 -2.60 3.87 34.93
N ASN A 183 -2.30 3.89 36.23
CA ASN A 183 -1.82 2.71 36.95
C ASN A 183 -2.84 1.56 36.83
N GLY A 184 -2.35 0.35 36.61
CA GLY A 184 -3.20 -0.85 36.48
C GLY A 184 -3.79 -1.06 35.08
N VAL A 185 -3.71 -0.08 34.17
CA VAL A 185 -4.10 -0.28 32.77
C VAL A 185 -3.00 -1.06 32.04
N ILE A 186 -3.42 -2.01 31.22
CA ILE A 186 -2.55 -2.88 30.41
C ILE A 186 -2.87 -2.60 28.94
N VAL A 187 -1.86 -2.16 28.20
CA VAL A 187 -1.99 -1.79 26.79
C VAL A 187 -1.12 -2.71 25.95
N SER A 188 -1.77 -3.50 25.12
CA SER A 188 -1.10 -4.33 24.11
C SER A 188 -0.70 -3.50 22.91
N VAL A 189 0.46 -3.81 22.34
CA VAL A 189 0.98 -3.26 21.09
C VAL A 189 1.71 -4.35 20.30
N VAL A 190 1.97 -4.12 19.01
CA VAL A 190 2.85 -4.98 18.22
C VAL A 190 4.30 -4.49 18.34
N THR A 191 5.24 -5.40 18.58
CA THR A 191 6.67 -5.13 18.69
C THR A 191 7.20 -4.45 17.43
N LYS A 192 8.02 -3.41 17.61
CA LYS A 192 8.60 -2.52 16.58
C LYS A 192 7.56 -1.78 15.72
N SER A 193 6.32 -1.70 16.15
CA SER A 193 5.31 -0.89 15.45
C SER A 193 5.38 0.58 15.87
N THR A 194 4.86 1.47 15.02
CA THR A 194 4.65 2.88 15.37
C THR A 194 3.75 3.05 16.59
N TYR A 195 2.81 2.11 16.82
CA TYR A 195 1.94 2.09 17.99
C TYR A 195 2.70 1.79 19.29
N GLU A 196 3.71 0.90 19.26
CA GLU A 196 4.60 0.66 20.42
C GLU A 196 5.41 1.92 20.74
N THR A 197 6.02 2.55 19.74
CA THR A 197 6.78 3.80 19.92
C THR A 197 5.90 4.89 20.52
N TRP A 198 4.68 5.06 20.00
CA TRP A 198 3.72 6.02 20.53
C TRP A 198 3.30 5.68 21.97
N ALA A 199 2.96 4.43 22.26
CA ALA A 199 2.51 4.00 23.59
C ALA A 199 3.59 4.22 24.65
N LYS A 200 4.84 3.79 24.40
CA LYS A 200 5.97 4.01 25.32
C LYS A 200 6.27 5.50 25.52
N SER A 201 5.98 6.33 24.52
CA SER A 201 6.22 7.78 24.58
C SER A 201 5.14 8.53 25.35
N ASN A 202 3.89 8.08 25.30
CA ASN A 202 2.74 8.84 25.82
C ASN A 202 2.08 8.21 27.07
N LEU A 203 2.22 6.90 27.28
CA LEU A 203 1.56 6.16 28.35
C LEU A 203 2.59 5.73 29.41
N LYS A 204 2.98 6.66 30.28
CA LYS A 204 4.05 6.48 31.28
C LYS A 204 3.64 5.68 32.51
N LYS A 205 2.34 5.62 32.81
CA LYS A 205 1.76 4.94 33.98
C LYS A 205 1.14 3.58 33.63
N ALA A 206 0.86 3.36 32.36
CA ALA A 206 0.30 2.09 31.89
C ALA A 206 1.38 1.00 31.80
N THR A 207 0.98 -0.26 31.97
CA THR A 207 1.81 -1.41 31.64
C THR A 207 1.69 -1.71 30.15
N ILE A 208 2.78 -1.55 29.39
CA ILE A 208 2.80 -1.82 27.95
C ILE A 208 3.29 -3.26 27.70
N ILE A 209 2.49 -4.09 27.04
CA ILE A 209 2.85 -5.44 26.63
C ILE A 209 3.01 -5.48 25.11
N SER A 210 4.17 -5.92 24.64
CA SER A 210 4.48 -6.00 23.20
C SER A 210 4.37 -7.44 22.70
N TYR A 211 3.65 -7.61 21.60
CA TYR A 211 3.38 -8.91 20.97
C TYR A 211 4.06 -9.00 19.59
N PRO A 212 4.49 -10.19 19.15
CA PRO A 212 5.20 -10.35 17.88
C PRO A 212 4.32 -10.12 16.65
N SER A 213 2.99 -10.17 16.77
CA SER A 213 2.06 -10.04 15.64
C SER A 213 0.74 -9.40 16.03
N PHE A 214 -0.03 -9.00 15.01
CA PHE A 214 -1.41 -8.56 15.20
C PHE A 214 -2.27 -9.64 15.87
N GLU A 215 -2.16 -10.90 15.42
CA GLU A 215 -2.93 -12.03 15.94
C GLU A 215 -2.67 -12.26 17.43
N SER A 216 -1.41 -12.21 17.87
CA SER A 216 -1.06 -12.39 19.28
C SER A 216 -1.53 -11.21 20.15
N GLY A 217 -1.44 -9.98 19.65
CA GLY A 217 -2.06 -8.81 20.29
C GLY A 217 -3.58 -8.91 20.35
N TRP A 218 -4.23 -9.39 19.29
CA TRP A 218 -5.67 -9.60 19.23
C TRP A 218 -6.15 -10.65 20.24
N GLN A 219 -5.43 -11.77 20.38
CA GLN A 219 -5.73 -12.80 21.38
C GLN A 219 -5.68 -12.25 22.81
N SER A 220 -4.85 -11.22 23.09
CA SER A 220 -4.84 -10.59 24.42
C SER A 220 -6.15 -9.90 24.79
N ILE A 221 -6.91 -9.44 23.77
CA ILE A 221 -8.23 -8.83 23.94
C ILE A 221 -9.28 -9.92 24.19
N LEU A 222 -9.23 -10.99 23.40
CA LEU A 222 -10.15 -12.12 23.54
C LEU A 222 -9.99 -12.83 24.89
N ASN A 223 -8.75 -13.06 25.32
CA ASN A 223 -8.44 -13.70 26.58
C ASN A 223 -8.53 -12.75 27.78
N GLN A 224 -8.90 -11.49 27.56
CA GLN A 224 -9.00 -10.45 28.58
C GLN A 224 -7.72 -10.31 29.42
N THR A 225 -6.55 -10.54 28.83
CA THR A 225 -5.25 -10.36 29.49
C THR A 225 -4.76 -8.92 29.39
N SER A 226 -5.33 -8.13 28.47
CA SER A 226 -5.05 -6.70 28.31
C SER A 226 -6.32 -5.89 28.26
N HIS A 227 -6.26 -4.63 28.72
CA HIS A 227 -7.40 -3.72 28.70
C HIS A 227 -7.63 -3.16 27.30
N THR A 228 -6.56 -2.80 26.61
CA THR A 228 -6.63 -2.26 25.26
C THR A 228 -5.57 -2.85 24.35
N PHE A 229 -5.80 -2.80 23.05
CA PHE A 229 -4.82 -3.14 22.02
C PHE A 229 -4.78 -2.04 20.97
N LEU A 230 -3.62 -1.40 20.82
CA LEU A 230 -3.39 -0.33 19.86
C LEU A 230 -2.92 -0.92 18.52
N TYR A 231 -3.63 -0.58 17.46
CA TYR A 231 -3.26 -0.99 16.10
C TYR A 231 -3.93 -0.10 15.04
N ASN A 232 -3.80 -0.50 13.78
CA ASN A 232 -4.53 0.11 12.67
C ASN A 232 -6.04 -0.03 12.86
N SER A 233 -6.77 1.08 12.75
CA SER A 233 -8.21 1.11 13.01
C SER A 233 -9.03 0.22 12.07
N ASN A 234 -8.64 0.10 10.80
CA ASN A 234 -9.37 -0.72 9.82
C ASN A 234 -9.18 -2.22 10.12
N ALA A 235 -7.96 -2.64 10.49
CA ALA A 235 -7.70 -4.02 10.89
C ALA A 235 -8.50 -4.40 12.16
N ILE A 236 -8.55 -3.51 13.16
CA ILE A 236 -9.38 -3.71 14.36
C ILE A 236 -10.87 -3.78 13.98
N TYR A 237 -11.37 -2.84 13.18
CA TYR A 237 -12.80 -2.80 12.82
C TYR A 237 -13.23 -4.04 12.05
N SER A 238 -12.43 -4.48 11.08
CA SER A 238 -12.67 -5.69 10.29
C SER A 238 -12.84 -6.91 11.22
N ARG A 239 -11.93 -7.10 12.18
CA ARG A 239 -12.04 -8.17 13.18
C ARG A 239 -13.16 -7.96 14.20
N MET A 240 -13.50 -6.73 14.56
CA MET A 240 -14.63 -6.45 15.44
C MET A 240 -15.97 -6.89 14.84
N LYS A 241 -16.14 -6.82 13.52
CA LYS A 241 -17.34 -7.37 12.85
C LYS A 241 -17.48 -8.87 13.15
N GLU A 242 -16.38 -9.61 13.07
CA GLU A 242 -16.33 -11.05 13.41
C GLU A 242 -16.65 -11.28 14.89
N LEU A 243 -16.06 -10.50 15.82
CA LEU A 243 -16.35 -10.63 17.26
C LEU A 243 -17.83 -10.43 17.60
N LYS A 244 -18.45 -9.42 16.97
CA LYS A 244 -19.86 -9.12 17.19
C LYS A 244 -20.76 -10.20 16.60
N ALA A 245 -20.46 -10.68 15.40
CA ALA A 245 -21.19 -11.77 14.76
C ALA A 245 -21.14 -13.06 15.59
N LEU A 246 -19.98 -13.36 16.19
CA LEU A 246 -19.76 -14.54 17.03
C LEU A 246 -20.13 -14.33 18.51
N LYS A 247 -20.59 -13.12 18.90
CA LYS A 247 -20.90 -12.75 20.30
C LYS A 247 -19.75 -13.02 21.29
N LEU A 248 -18.51 -12.91 20.84
CA LEU A 248 -17.32 -13.18 21.66
C LEU A 248 -16.94 -12.02 22.59
N CYS A 249 -17.44 -10.82 22.32
CA CYS A 249 -17.24 -9.68 23.18
C CYS A 249 -18.41 -8.70 23.05
N SER A 250 -19.20 -8.56 24.11
CA SER A 250 -20.44 -7.77 24.11
C SER A 250 -20.20 -6.29 24.35
N SER A 251 -19.16 -5.98 25.12
CA SER A 251 -18.82 -4.62 25.55
C SER A 251 -17.53 -4.06 24.93
N CYS A 252 -16.87 -4.82 24.05
CA CYS A 252 -15.74 -4.31 23.29
C CYS A 252 -16.16 -3.17 22.36
N TYR A 253 -15.33 -2.14 22.30
CA TYR A 253 -15.47 -1.05 21.35
C TYR A 253 -14.12 -0.66 20.74
N LEU A 254 -14.18 -0.15 19.52
CA LEU A 254 -13.06 0.50 18.85
C LEU A 254 -13.21 2.01 19.00
N LYS A 255 -12.10 2.69 19.28
CA LYS A 255 -11.95 4.13 19.14
C LYS A 255 -10.79 4.41 18.20
N VAL A 256 -11.01 5.35 17.28
CA VAL A 256 -9.98 5.87 16.39
C VAL A 256 -9.45 7.16 16.99
N TYR A 257 -8.15 7.38 16.91
CA TYR A 257 -7.47 8.57 17.44
C TYR A 257 -6.33 9.01 16.52
N GLY A 258 -5.89 10.25 16.73
CA GLY A 258 -4.88 10.88 15.88
C GLY A 258 -5.41 11.17 14.48
N ASP A 259 -4.48 11.39 13.56
CA ASP A 259 -4.82 11.77 12.18
C ASP A 259 -5.24 10.55 11.36
N ILE A 260 -6.29 10.73 10.57
CA ILE A 260 -6.69 9.78 9.53
C ILE A 260 -5.85 10.06 8.29
N THR A 261 -4.98 9.12 7.94
CA THR A 261 -4.08 9.29 6.80
C THR A 261 -4.62 8.52 5.59
N PRO A 262 -4.85 9.19 4.44
CA PRO A 262 -5.16 8.50 3.20
C PRO A 262 -3.98 7.64 2.76
N PHE A 263 -4.28 6.52 2.09
CA PHE A 263 -3.27 5.68 1.47
C PHE A 263 -3.67 5.32 0.04
N SER A 264 -2.67 5.17 -0.81
CA SER A 264 -2.85 5.02 -2.25
C SER A 264 -1.89 4.02 -2.84
N SER A 265 -2.21 3.58 -4.04
CA SER A 265 -1.28 2.88 -4.93
C SER A 265 -0.25 3.88 -5.45
N LEU A 266 0.85 3.37 -6.02
CA LEU A 266 1.89 4.20 -6.62
C LEU A 266 2.40 3.62 -7.93
N ILE A 267 2.92 4.51 -8.77
CA ILE A 267 3.70 4.19 -9.97
C ILE A 267 5.00 5.02 -9.96
N THR A 268 5.94 4.70 -10.85
CA THR A 268 7.19 5.48 -10.93
C THR A 268 6.93 6.95 -11.28
N ASN A 269 7.73 7.86 -10.73
CA ASN A 269 7.77 9.28 -11.14
C ASN A 269 8.75 9.54 -12.30
N LYS A 270 9.39 8.48 -12.84
CA LYS A 270 10.31 8.57 -13.97
C LYS A 270 9.54 8.65 -15.28
N ILE A 271 8.95 9.81 -15.52
CA ILE A 271 8.04 10.06 -16.62
C ILE A 271 8.82 10.69 -17.79
N LEU A 272 8.69 10.11 -18.97
CA LEU A 272 9.17 10.73 -20.20
C LEU A 272 8.12 11.75 -20.67
N SER A 273 8.45 13.04 -20.57
CA SER A 273 7.67 14.09 -21.22
C SER A 273 7.66 13.83 -22.72
N SER A 274 6.48 13.82 -23.34
CA SER A 274 6.22 13.43 -24.73
C SER A 274 6.88 14.29 -25.83
N GLY A 275 7.88 15.12 -25.51
CA GLY A 275 8.74 15.78 -26.47
C GLY A 275 10.06 15.02 -26.62
N SER A 276 10.21 14.26 -27.72
CA SER A 276 11.50 13.71 -28.16
C SER A 276 12.03 12.50 -27.38
N VAL A 277 11.20 11.49 -27.13
CA VAL A 277 11.74 10.13 -26.96
C VAL A 277 11.92 9.55 -28.35
N SER A 278 13.03 9.90 -29.01
CA SER A 278 13.62 8.95 -29.95
C SER A 278 13.86 7.68 -29.14
N GLN A 279 13.06 6.63 -29.36
CA GLN A 279 13.29 5.34 -28.74
C GLN A 279 14.76 4.98 -28.99
N ILE A 280 15.60 5.06 -27.94
CA ILE A 280 16.92 4.48 -28.00
C ILE A 280 16.67 2.99 -28.02
N SER A 281 16.65 2.45 -29.22
CA SER A 281 15.72 1.40 -29.56
C SER A 281 16.37 0.06 -29.35
N SER A 282 16.86 -0.32 -28.17
CA SER A 282 17.63 -1.56 -27.90
C SER A 282 18.84 -1.86 -28.81
N TRP A 283 18.72 -1.86 -30.14
CA TRP A 283 19.80 -1.86 -31.14
C TRP A 283 20.77 -0.69 -30.96
N GLN A 284 20.30 0.51 -30.61
CA GLN A 284 21.19 1.64 -30.31
C GLN A 284 21.99 1.42 -29.00
N ILE A 285 21.41 0.75 -28.01
CA ILE A 285 22.12 0.36 -26.77
C ILE A 285 23.11 -0.79 -27.07
N GLN A 286 22.71 -1.76 -27.89
CA GLN A 286 23.59 -2.83 -28.34
C GLN A 286 24.77 -2.31 -29.17
N LEU A 287 24.56 -1.31 -30.03
CA LEU A 287 25.63 -0.65 -30.77
C LEU A 287 26.62 0.05 -29.84
N LEU A 288 26.14 0.81 -28.85
CA LEU A 288 27.02 1.45 -27.86
C LEU A 288 27.86 0.43 -27.07
N ASN A 289 27.25 -0.69 -26.65
CA ASN A 289 27.97 -1.78 -26.00
C ASN A 289 28.98 -2.46 -26.94
N SER A 290 28.65 -2.60 -28.22
CA SER A 290 29.54 -3.18 -29.24
C SER A 290 30.76 -2.28 -29.50
N PHE A 291 30.56 -0.96 -29.60
CA PHE A 291 31.66 0.00 -29.78
C PHE A 291 32.62 0.01 -28.58
N SER A 292 32.09 -0.20 -27.38
CA SER A 292 32.90 -0.26 -26.15
C SER A 292 33.85 -1.46 -26.18
N ILE A 293 33.38 -2.62 -26.66
CA ILE A 293 34.19 -3.84 -26.82
C ILE A 293 35.25 -3.66 -27.92
N ILE A 294 34.88 -3.07 -29.06
CA ILE A 294 35.81 -2.81 -30.17
C ILE A 294 36.91 -1.84 -29.72
N PHE A 295 36.57 -0.78 -28.96
CA PHE A 295 37.54 0.19 -28.49
C PHE A 295 38.56 -0.43 -27.51
N VAL A 296 38.10 -1.33 -26.63
CA VAL A 296 39.00 -2.10 -25.74
C VAL A 296 39.92 -3.02 -26.54
N ILE A 297 39.42 -3.69 -27.58
CA ILE A 297 40.25 -4.53 -28.46
C ILE A 297 41.28 -3.68 -29.22
N PHE A 298 40.88 -2.52 -29.73
CA PHE A 298 41.76 -1.61 -30.48
C PHE A 298 42.89 -1.03 -29.61
N ILE A 299 42.59 -0.65 -28.36
CA ILE A 299 43.61 -0.20 -27.41
C ILE A 299 44.61 -1.32 -27.11
N ASN A 300 44.15 -2.55 -26.90
CA ASN A 300 45.05 -3.68 -26.65
C ASN A 300 45.95 -4.00 -27.86
N PHE A 301 45.48 -3.77 -29.09
CA PHE A 301 46.28 -3.93 -30.30
C PHE A 301 47.31 -2.81 -30.52
N LEU A 302 47.06 -1.60 -30.03
CA LEU A 302 48.00 -0.47 -30.11
C LEU A 302 49.11 -0.51 -29.05
N ILE A 303 48.96 -1.35 -28.02
CA ILE A 303 49.92 -1.49 -26.92
C ILE A 303 50.89 -2.67 -27.15
N LEU A 304 50.66 -3.50 -28.17
CA LEU A 304 51.53 -4.60 -28.61
C LEU A 304 52.40 -4.17 -29.80
#